data_AF-A0A386RER9-F1
#
_entry.id   AF-A0A386RER9-F1
#
_cell.length_a   1.000
_cell.length_b   1.000
_cell.length_c   1.000
_cell.angle_alpha   90.00
_cell.angle_beta   90.00
_cell.angle_gamma   90.00
#
_symmetry.space_group_name_H-M   'P 1'
#
loop_
_entity.id
_entity.type
_entity.pdbx_description
1 polymer ?
#
loop_
_entity_poly.entity_id
_entity_poly.type
_entity_poly.pdbx_seq_one_letter_code
_entity_poly.pdbx_strand_id
1 'polypeptide(L)'
;MKGKLFRKCKKTSQGKDLYYQETALTAFMRMAQRKKPAAIIVTGDITFNGERVSAEKFAEIFKPLKHTQVLVLPGNHDIFDGWSREFRGKKQFYAGEISPMFWRSIFAKSYRQAFNTDDSSLAYSVQLNPQYFLILADSNIYGTEETTAAPHTRGMIGKSQLKWIEKQLQYAEKINFVRFYLCIIICMLIILL
;
A
#
# COMPACT_ATOMS: atom_id res chain seq x y z
N MET A 1 -3.32 -8.57 21.67
CA MET A 1 -4.58 -7.84 21.94
C MET A 1 -5.67 -8.83 22.40
N LYS A 2 -6.31 -8.62 23.56
CA LYS A 2 -7.45 -9.45 24.02
C LYS A 2 -8.54 -8.53 24.61
N GLY A 3 -9.76 -8.57 24.05
CA GLY A 3 -10.86 -7.70 24.47
C GLY A 3 -12.21 -8.08 23.84
N LYS A 4 -13.33 -7.72 24.49
CA LYS A 4 -14.70 -7.99 23.96
C LYS A 4 -14.97 -7.20 22.66
N LEU A 5 -14.47 -5.97 22.55
CA LEU A 5 -14.60 -5.14 21.35
C LEU A 5 -13.77 -5.66 20.18
N PHE A 6 -12.50 -6.03 20.41
CA PHE A 6 -11.66 -6.67 19.39
C PHE A 6 -12.29 -7.95 18.82
N ARG A 7 -12.89 -8.78 19.69
CA ARG A 7 -13.65 -9.98 19.26
C ARG A 7 -14.88 -9.64 18.42
N LYS A 8 -15.54 -8.50 18.66
CA LYS A 8 -16.68 -8.04 17.85
C LYS A 8 -16.21 -7.50 16.50
N CYS A 9 -15.17 -6.67 16.47
CA CYS A 9 -14.54 -6.20 15.23
C CYS A 9 -14.05 -7.37 14.36
N LYS A 10 -13.52 -8.45 14.95
CA LYS A 10 -13.16 -9.66 14.21
C LYS A 10 -14.35 -10.34 13.51
N LYS A 11 -15.54 -10.32 14.12
CA LYS A 11 -16.72 -10.94 13.48
C LYS A 11 -17.21 -10.13 12.27
N THR A 12 -16.82 -8.87 12.18
CA THR A 12 -17.20 -7.93 11.12
C THR A 12 -16.03 -7.53 10.23
N SER A 13 -14.82 -8.04 10.48
CA SER A 13 -13.65 -7.80 9.64
C SER A 13 -13.82 -8.66 8.40
N GLN A 14 -14.16 -8.03 7.28
CA GLN A 14 -14.47 -8.63 5.98
C GLN A 14 -13.40 -9.66 5.53
N GLY A 15 -13.41 -10.87 6.08
CA GLY A 15 -12.42 -11.92 5.82
C GLY A 15 -10.99 -11.69 6.35
N LYS A 16 -10.61 -10.48 6.80
CA LYS A 16 -9.26 -10.18 7.31
C LYS A 16 -8.98 -10.98 8.60
N ASP A 17 -7.99 -11.88 8.58
CA ASP A 17 -7.51 -12.52 9.80
C ASP A 17 -6.76 -11.49 10.63
N LEU A 18 -7.25 -11.15 11.82
CA LEU A 18 -6.64 -10.16 12.71
C LEU A 18 -5.66 -10.75 13.73
N TYR A 19 -5.54 -12.09 13.80
CA TYR A 19 -4.66 -12.76 14.78
C TYR A 19 -3.31 -13.14 14.18
N TYR A 20 -3.30 -13.63 12.94
CA TYR A 20 -2.10 -14.22 12.35
C TYR A 20 -1.46 -13.36 11.25
N GLN A 21 -1.83 -12.08 11.11
CA GLN A 21 -1.28 -11.19 10.06
C GLN A 21 0.24 -11.15 10.06
N GLU A 22 0.86 -10.86 11.21
CA GLU A 22 2.32 -10.79 11.32
C GLU A 22 2.96 -12.15 11.01
N THR A 23 2.35 -13.25 11.43
CA THR A 23 2.85 -14.60 11.14
C THR A 23 2.78 -14.92 9.64
N ALA A 24 1.66 -14.61 9.00
CA ALA A 24 1.44 -14.81 7.57
C ALA A 24 2.39 -13.95 6.73
N LEU A 25 2.51 -12.65 7.04
CA LEU A 25 3.44 -11.74 6.36
C LEU A 25 4.89 -12.16 6.54
N THR A 26 5.29 -12.60 7.76
CA THR A 26 6.63 -13.11 8.01
C THR A 26 6.91 -14.39 7.23
N ALA A 27 5.94 -15.31 7.15
CA ALA A 27 6.07 -16.52 6.34
C ALA A 27 6.19 -16.20 4.85
N PHE A 28 5.39 -15.25 4.35
CA PHE A 28 5.46 -14.77 2.97
C PHE A 28 6.81 -14.09 2.67
N MET A 29 7.32 -13.24 3.57
CA MET A 29 8.65 -12.64 3.44
C MET A 29 9.75 -13.71 3.38
N ARG A 30 9.71 -14.73 4.25
CA ARG A 30 10.66 -15.86 4.21
C ARG A 30 10.58 -16.64 2.90
N MET A 31 9.37 -16.82 2.36
CA MET A 31 9.18 -17.43 1.04
C MET A 31 9.82 -16.57 -0.05
N ALA A 32 9.59 -15.26 -0.04
CA ALA A 32 10.20 -14.34 -0.99
C ALA A 32 11.73 -14.31 -0.88
N GLN A 33 12.31 -14.40 0.32
CA GLN A 33 13.77 -14.54 0.49
C GLN A 33 14.34 -15.77 -0.21
N ARG A 34 13.61 -16.90 -0.20
CA ARG A 34 14.03 -18.14 -0.89
C ARG A 34 13.83 -18.07 -2.39
N LYS A 35 12.67 -17.56 -2.83
CA LYS A 35 12.28 -17.51 -4.25
C LYS A 35 12.94 -16.36 -5.01
N LYS A 36 13.34 -15.30 -4.30
CA LYS A 36 13.99 -14.09 -4.84
C LYS A 36 13.26 -13.52 -6.08
N PRO A 37 11.94 -13.26 -6.01
CA PRO A 37 11.25 -12.62 -7.13
C PRO A 37 11.85 -11.23 -7.37
N ALA A 38 11.74 -10.72 -8.61
CA ALA A 38 12.21 -9.39 -8.96
C ALA A 38 11.52 -8.30 -8.11
N ALA A 39 10.20 -8.42 -7.95
CA ALA A 39 9.41 -7.52 -7.13
C ALA A 39 8.22 -8.20 -6.45
N ILE A 40 7.79 -7.60 -5.34
CA ILE A 40 6.50 -7.79 -4.69
C ILE A 40 5.74 -6.49 -4.84
N ILE A 41 4.55 -6.53 -5.44
CA ILE A 41 3.68 -5.37 -5.62
C ILE A 41 2.50 -5.48 -4.65
N VAL A 42 2.38 -4.52 -3.74
CA VAL A 42 1.34 -4.44 -2.72
C VAL A 42 0.37 -3.33 -3.12
N THR A 43 -0.86 -3.70 -3.49
CA THR A 43 -1.83 -2.79 -4.10
C THR A 43 -2.85 -2.25 -3.09
N GLY A 44 -2.38 -1.84 -1.93
CA GLY A 44 -3.19 -1.23 -0.88
C GLY A 44 -3.63 -2.13 0.26
N ASP A 45 -4.34 -1.51 1.19
CA ASP A 45 -4.95 -2.09 2.39
C ASP A 45 -3.92 -2.79 3.28
N ILE A 46 -2.79 -2.11 3.48
CA ILE A 46 -1.69 -2.59 4.33
C ILE A 46 -2.12 -2.61 5.79
N THR A 47 -2.91 -1.62 6.20
CA THR A 47 -3.42 -1.46 7.55
C THR A 47 -4.86 -1.98 7.67
N PHE A 48 -5.33 -2.16 8.90
CA PHE A 48 -6.72 -2.55 9.12
C PHE A 48 -7.65 -1.34 9.09
N ASN A 49 -7.26 -0.24 9.76
CA ASN A 49 -7.98 1.04 9.72
C ASN A 49 -7.02 2.25 9.75
N GLY A 50 -5.91 2.22 9.03
CA GLY A 50 -5.02 3.38 8.90
C GLY A 50 -4.13 3.61 10.10
N GLU A 51 -3.90 2.61 10.95
CA GLU A 51 -3.03 2.77 12.12
C GLU A 51 -1.56 2.86 11.67
N ARG A 52 -0.90 3.99 11.98
CA ARG A 52 0.51 4.23 11.58
C ARG A 52 1.47 3.11 11.98
N VAL A 53 1.31 2.59 13.20
CA VAL A 53 2.15 1.50 13.72
C VAL A 53 2.01 0.22 12.89
N SER A 54 0.83 -0.04 12.31
CA SER A 54 0.61 -1.21 11.44
C SER A 54 1.43 -1.08 10.15
N ALA A 55 1.44 0.10 9.53
CA ALA A 55 2.25 0.35 8.32
C ALA A 55 3.76 0.29 8.60
N GLU A 56 4.22 0.86 9.72
CA GLU A 56 5.62 0.75 10.16
C GLU A 56 6.04 -0.70 10.39
N LYS A 57 5.18 -1.48 11.05
CA LYS A 57 5.42 -2.90 11.29
C LYS A 57 5.50 -3.69 9.98
N PHE A 58 4.64 -3.40 9.00
CA PHE A 58 4.74 -3.97 7.66
C PHE A 58 6.11 -3.68 7.04
N ALA A 59 6.53 -2.41 7.04
CA ALA A 59 7.83 -2.02 6.48
C ALA A 59 9.01 -2.76 7.15
N GLU A 60 8.97 -2.93 8.48
CA GLU A 60 9.97 -3.68 9.23
C GLU A 60 9.98 -5.18 8.89
N ILE A 61 8.80 -5.82 8.72
CA ILE A 61 8.71 -7.25 8.35
C ILE A 61 9.45 -7.51 7.03
N PHE A 62 9.30 -6.63 6.03
CA PHE A 62 9.90 -6.80 4.69
C PHE A 62 11.30 -6.21 4.54
N LYS A 63 11.81 -5.49 5.55
CA LYS A 63 13.17 -4.92 5.58
C LYS A 63 14.31 -5.90 5.25
N PRO A 64 14.25 -7.19 5.65
CA PRO A 64 15.29 -8.17 5.33
C PRO A 64 15.43 -8.50 3.83
N LEU A 65 14.46 -8.17 2.96
CA LEU A 65 14.58 -8.41 1.52
C LEU A 65 15.62 -7.45 0.91
N LYS A 66 16.71 -8.03 0.37
CA LYS A 66 17.80 -7.27 -0.27
C LYS A 66 17.76 -7.32 -1.80
N HIS A 67 17.30 -8.42 -2.38
CA HIS A 67 17.29 -8.65 -3.84
C HIS A 67 15.90 -8.55 -4.47
N THR A 68 14.87 -8.36 -3.66
CA THR A 68 13.48 -8.23 -4.10
C THR A 68 13.02 -6.82 -3.80
N GLN A 69 12.53 -6.12 -4.83
CA GLN A 69 11.89 -4.82 -4.64
C GLN A 69 10.52 -5.00 -3.99
N VAL A 70 10.18 -4.14 -3.03
CA VAL A 70 8.84 -4.13 -2.43
C VAL A 70 8.21 -2.80 -2.81
N LEU A 71 7.25 -2.86 -3.72
CA LEU A 71 6.57 -1.71 -4.30
C LEU A 71 5.17 -1.64 -3.70
N VAL A 72 4.80 -0.51 -3.12
CA VAL A 72 3.57 -0.37 -2.33
C VAL A 72 2.73 0.82 -2.78
N LEU A 73 1.43 0.60 -2.88
CA LEU A 73 0.39 1.63 -2.94
C LEU A 73 -0.46 1.58 -1.67
N PRO A 74 -1.03 2.71 -1.25
CA PRO A 74 -2.07 2.72 -0.22
C PRO A 74 -3.37 2.10 -0.76
N GLY A 75 -4.18 1.57 0.14
CA GLY A 75 -5.59 1.27 -0.07
C GLY A 75 -6.48 2.32 0.58
N ASN A 76 -7.79 2.13 0.47
CA ASN A 76 -8.76 3.10 0.95
C ASN A 76 -8.77 3.19 2.48
N HIS A 77 -8.23 2.18 3.16
CA HIS A 77 -8.11 2.14 4.62
C HIS A 77 -6.78 2.69 5.15
N ASP A 78 -5.85 3.11 4.30
CA ASP A 78 -4.49 3.42 4.76
C ASP A 78 -4.26 4.90 5.10
N ILE A 79 -4.85 5.83 4.33
CA ILE A 79 -4.55 7.26 4.42
C ILE A 79 -5.73 8.00 5.04
N PHE A 80 -5.47 8.78 6.10
CA PHE A 80 -6.48 9.52 6.85
C PHE A 80 -7.77 8.71 7.09
N ASP A 81 -7.63 7.47 7.57
CA ASP A 81 -8.77 6.62 7.91
C ASP A 81 -9.28 7.00 9.31
N GLY A 82 -10.47 7.61 9.36
CA GLY A 82 -11.06 8.04 10.61
C GLY A 82 -11.48 6.90 11.56
N TRP A 83 -11.35 5.65 11.13
CA TRP A 83 -11.47 4.45 11.96
C TRP A 83 -10.17 4.03 12.64
N SER A 84 -9.06 4.77 12.51
CA SER A 84 -7.78 4.48 13.17
C SER A 84 -7.92 4.42 14.69
N ARG A 85 -8.01 3.21 15.24
CA ARG A 85 -8.27 2.96 16.66
C ARG A 85 -7.43 1.81 17.22
N GLU A 86 -6.84 2.02 18.38
CA GLU A 86 -6.20 0.98 19.20
C GLU A 86 -7.19 0.46 20.24
N PHE A 87 -7.23 -0.87 20.43
CA PHE A 87 -8.10 -1.51 21.42
C PHE A 87 -7.31 -1.90 22.68
N ARG A 88 -7.57 -1.23 23.81
CA ARG A 88 -7.04 -1.64 25.14
C ARG A 88 -8.20 -2.08 26.04
N GLY A 89 -8.33 -3.39 26.24
CA GLY A 89 -9.39 -4.00 27.04
C GLY A 89 -10.79 -3.79 26.46
N LYS A 90 -11.58 -2.90 27.10
CA LYS A 90 -12.95 -2.52 26.67
C LYS A 90 -13.02 -1.12 26.06
N LYS A 91 -11.89 -0.41 25.89
CA LYS A 91 -11.85 0.96 25.35
C LYS A 91 -11.15 1.00 23.99
N GLN A 92 -11.54 1.98 23.17
CA GLN A 92 -10.88 2.35 21.92
C GLN A 92 -10.13 3.67 22.13
N PHE A 93 -8.93 3.76 21.59
CA PHE A 93 -8.07 4.95 21.65
C PHE A 93 -7.68 5.35 20.23
N TYR A 94 -7.45 6.62 19.97
CA TYR A 94 -6.89 7.07 18.70
C TYR A 94 -5.49 6.48 18.50
N ALA A 95 -5.21 5.89 17.33
CA ALA A 95 -3.96 5.20 17.04
C ALA A 95 -3.01 5.96 16.10
N GLY A 96 -3.35 7.21 15.74
CA GLY A 96 -2.62 7.97 14.73
C GLY A 96 -3.00 7.53 13.32
N GLU A 97 -3.49 8.47 12.53
CA GLU A 97 -3.70 8.32 11.09
C GLU A 97 -2.39 8.48 10.32
N ILE A 98 -2.38 8.03 9.07
CA ILE A 98 -1.25 8.19 8.17
C ILE A 98 -1.59 9.28 7.14
N SER A 99 -0.82 10.35 7.13
CA SER A 99 -0.87 11.34 6.05
C SER A 99 -0.09 10.84 4.81
N PRO A 100 -0.33 11.40 3.61
CA PRO A 100 0.45 11.06 2.42
C PRO A 100 1.97 11.26 2.62
N MET A 101 2.37 12.28 3.38
CA MET A 101 3.77 12.53 3.73
C MET A 101 4.34 11.41 4.62
N PHE A 102 3.61 10.99 5.65
CA PHE A 102 4.05 9.87 6.49
C PHE A 102 4.10 8.56 5.71
N TRP A 103 3.14 8.32 4.81
CA TRP A 103 3.17 7.15 3.93
C TRP A 103 4.46 7.08 3.11
N ARG A 104 4.83 8.18 2.44
CA ARG A 104 6.08 8.27 1.67
C ARG A 104 7.31 8.06 2.55
N SER A 105 7.30 8.53 3.79
CA SER A 105 8.38 8.34 4.76
C SER A 105 8.53 6.87 5.19
N ILE A 106 7.43 6.25 5.62
CA ILE A 106 7.39 4.84 6.05
C ILE A 106 7.83 3.92 4.90
N PHE A 107 7.36 4.20 3.69
CA PHE A 107 7.65 3.41 2.50
C PHE A 107 8.73 4.04 1.62
N ALA A 108 9.66 4.81 2.19
CA ALA A 108 10.71 5.49 1.44
C ALA A 108 11.57 4.53 0.59
N LYS A 109 11.73 3.26 1.01
CA LYS A 109 12.43 2.25 0.20
C LYS A 109 11.71 1.94 -1.11
N SER A 110 10.37 1.93 -1.09
CA SER A 110 9.53 1.76 -2.27
C SER A 110 9.66 2.95 -3.22
N TYR A 111 9.50 4.17 -2.69
CA TYR A 111 9.61 5.40 -3.48
C TYR A 111 11.03 5.66 -4.01
N ARG A 112 12.08 5.15 -3.37
CA ARG A 112 13.46 5.18 -3.94
C ARG A 112 13.62 4.33 -5.20
N GLN A 113 12.71 3.41 -5.48
CA GLN A 113 12.68 2.66 -6.75
C GLN A 113 11.91 3.42 -7.84
N ALA A 114 11.27 4.54 -7.51
CA ALA A 114 10.46 5.27 -8.47
C ALA A 114 11.33 5.88 -9.57
N PHE A 115 10.93 5.63 -10.81
CA PHE A 115 11.42 6.36 -11.97
C PHE A 115 10.85 7.78 -11.98
N ASN A 116 9.55 7.91 -11.69
CA ASN A 116 8.88 9.19 -11.57
C ASN A 116 7.73 9.10 -10.55
N THR A 117 7.42 10.19 -9.87
CA THR A 117 6.31 10.27 -8.92
C THR A 117 5.27 11.26 -9.39
N ASP A 118 3.99 10.98 -9.14
CA ASP A 118 2.93 11.97 -9.31
C ASP A 118 2.94 12.93 -8.11
N ASP A 119 2.77 14.22 -8.38
CA ASP A 119 2.74 15.27 -7.34
C ASP A 119 1.34 15.45 -6.74
N SER A 120 0.29 14.94 -7.42
CA SER A 120 -1.10 15.09 -7.00
C SER A 120 -1.63 13.93 -6.14
N SER A 121 -0.85 12.87 -5.95
CA SER A 121 -1.27 11.65 -5.27
C SER A 121 -0.09 10.85 -4.73
N LEU A 122 -0.31 9.60 -4.31
CA LEU A 122 0.75 8.66 -3.92
C LEU A 122 1.22 7.76 -5.08
N ALA A 123 0.74 8.02 -6.31
CA ALA A 123 1.11 7.27 -7.51
C ALA A 123 2.59 7.47 -7.91
N TYR A 124 3.18 6.46 -8.51
CA TYR A 124 4.55 6.50 -9.04
C TYR A 124 4.79 5.40 -10.07
N SER A 125 5.79 5.60 -10.92
CA SER A 125 6.20 4.65 -11.95
C SER A 125 7.54 4.00 -11.58
N VAL A 126 7.77 2.78 -12.04
CA VAL A 126 9.00 2.02 -11.80
C VAL A 126 9.43 1.36 -13.09
N GLN A 127 10.65 1.65 -13.54
CA GLN A 127 11.33 0.81 -14.53
C GLN A 127 11.91 -0.40 -13.80
N LEU A 128 11.16 -1.50 -13.79
CA LEU A 128 11.54 -2.68 -13.02
C LEU A 128 12.79 -3.35 -13.62
N ASN A 129 12.84 -3.42 -14.96
CA ASN A 129 13.95 -3.93 -15.75
C ASN A 129 13.80 -3.41 -17.20
N PRO A 130 14.70 -3.77 -18.15
CA PRO A 130 14.59 -3.30 -19.54
C PRO A 130 13.33 -3.75 -20.30
N GLN A 131 12.53 -4.68 -19.78
CA GLN A 131 11.33 -5.19 -20.43
C GLN A 131 10.03 -4.73 -19.77
N TYR A 132 10.05 -4.40 -18.48
CA TYR A 132 8.85 -4.11 -17.69
C TYR A 132 8.90 -2.71 -17.09
N PHE A 133 7.89 -1.91 -17.46
CA PHE A 133 7.61 -0.61 -16.86
C PHE A 133 6.27 -0.66 -16.14
N LEU A 134 6.29 -0.32 -14.85
CA LEU A 134 5.13 -0.39 -13.96
C LEU A 134 4.62 1.01 -13.68
N ILE A 135 3.30 1.18 -13.72
CA ILE A 135 2.63 2.35 -13.16
C ILE A 135 1.79 1.89 -11.98
N LEU A 136 2.14 2.38 -10.80
CA LEU A 136 1.39 2.19 -9.57
C LEU A 136 0.47 3.41 -9.40
N ALA A 137 -0.79 3.26 -9.80
CA ALA A 137 -1.78 4.33 -9.80
C ALA A 137 -2.55 4.36 -8.46
N ASP A 138 -2.58 5.53 -7.85
CA ASP A 138 -3.30 5.76 -6.60
C ASP A 138 -4.74 6.18 -6.91
N SER A 139 -5.67 5.25 -6.74
CA SER A 139 -7.09 5.48 -6.98
C SER A 139 -7.85 5.86 -5.72
N ASN A 140 -7.19 6.04 -4.58
CA ASN A 140 -7.90 6.31 -3.33
C ASN A 140 -8.41 7.74 -3.27
N ILE A 141 -9.47 7.92 -2.48
CA ILE A 141 -10.02 9.24 -2.16
C ILE A 141 -9.82 9.44 -0.66
N TYR A 142 -8.92 10.36 -0.31
CA TYR A 142 -8.63 10.73 1.07
C TYR A 142 -8.50 12.26 1.17
N GLY A 143 -8.69 12.79 2.38
CA GLY A 143 -8.60 14.23 2.65
C GLY A 143 -7.17 14.76 2.70
N THR A 144 -7.02 16.01 3.10
CA THR A 144 -5.72 16.67 3.35
C THR A 144 -5.35 16.73 4.82
N GLU A 145 -6.26 16.34 5.71
CA GLU A 145 -6.14 16.39 7.16
C GLU A 145 -6.76 15.15 7.79
N GLU A 146 -6.43 14.92 9.06
CA GLU A 146 -6.99 13.83 9.85
C GLU A 146 -8.51 13.96 9.96
N THR A 147 -9.21 12.84 10.07
CA THR A 147 -10.67 12.82 10.02
C THR A 147 -11.28 11.82 10.98
N THR A 148 -12.54 12.02 11.35
CA THR A 148 -13.33 10.99 12.03
C THR A 148 -14.32 10.31 11.09
N ALA A 149 -14.34 10.71 9.82
CA ALA A 149 -15.22 10.15 8.81
C ALA A 149 -14.79 8.72 8.44
N ALA A 150 -15.76 7.93 7.97
CA ALA A 150 -15.46 6.64 7.36
C ALA A 150 -14.64 6.84 6.07
N PRO A 151 -13.71 5.92 5.75
CA PRO A 151 -12.95 5.99 4.52
C PRO A 151 -13.87 5.85 3.30
N HIS A 152 -13.52 6.54 2.21
CA HIS A 152 -14.24 6.40 0.95
C HIS A 152 -13.98 5.02 0.35
N THR A 153 -15.03 4.25 0.07
CA THR A 153 -14.90 2.89 -0.50
C THR A 153 -14.80 2.86 -2.02
N ARG A 154 -15.18 3.95 -2.70
CA ARG A 154 -15.02 4.11 -4.15
C ARG A 154 -13.64 4.64 -4.48
N GLY A 155 -13.14 4.31 -5.68
CA GLY A 155 -11.91 4.86 -6.22
C GLY A 155 -12.14 5.88 -7.33
N MET A 156 -11.14 6.73 -7.58
CA MET A 156 -11.10 7.67 -8.70
C MET A 156 -9.64 8.02 -9.05
N ILE A 157 -9.35 8.15 -10.34
CA ILE A 157 -8.11 8.78 -10.81
C ILE A 157 -8.42 10.23 -11.21
N GLY A 158 -7.79 11.19 -10.54
CA GLY A 158 -7.96 12.61 -10.84
C GLY A 158 -7.36 12.99 -12.20
N LYS A 159 -7.83 14.12 -12.77
CA LYS A 159 -7.33 14.62 -14.07
C LYS A 159 -5.82 14.86 -14.10
N SER A 160 -5.23 15.32 -12.99
CA SER A 160 -3.79 15.55 -12.87
C SER A 160 -3.00 14.25 -12.95
N GLN A 161 -3.39 13.24 -12.15
CA GLN A 161 -2.77 11.92 -12.21
C GLN A 161 -2.99 11.24 -13.57
N LEU A 162 -4.17 11.38 -14.21
CA LEU A 162 -4.39 10.87 -15.58
C LEU A 162 -3.40 11.46 -16.58
N LYS A 163 -3.18 12.78 -16.56
CA LYS A 163 -2.16 13.43 -17.41
C LYS A 163 -0.75 12.95 -17.08
N TRP A 164 -0.46 12.69 -15.80
CA TRP A 164 0.81 12.12 -15.38
C TRP A 164 0.98 10.68 -15.92
N ILE A 165 -0.04 9.83 -15.80
CA ILE A 165 -0.07 8.46 -16.36
C ILE A 165 0.18 8.48 -17.86
N GLU A 166 -0.49 9.38 -18.59
CA GLU A 166 -0.29 9.54 -20.04
C GLU A 166 1.18 9.83 -20.39
N LYS A 167 1.84 10.73 -19.65
CA LYS A 167 3.27 11.00 -19.84
C LYS A 167 4.14 9.77 -19.56
N GLN A 168 3.80 8.99 -18.52
CA GLN A 168 4.52 7.76 -18.21
C GLN A 168 4.35 6.70 -19.31
N LEU A 169 3.15 6.59 -19.88
CA LEU A 169 2.85 5.72 -21.02
C LEU A 169 3.64 6.12 -22.28
N GLN A 170 3.64 7.41 -22.63
CA GLN A 170 4.40 7.94 -23.75
C GLN A 170 5.91 7.73 -23.58
N TYR A 171 6.42 7.83 -22.34
CA TYR A 171 7.81 7.48 -22.05
C TYR A 171 8.08 6.00 -22.28
N ALA A 172 7.19 5.13 -21.78
CA ALA A 172 7.38 3.68 -21.90
C ALA A 172 7.35 3.21 -23.36
N GLU A 173 6.48 3.79 -24.18
CA GLU A 173 6.40 3.53 -25.62
C GLU A 173 7.70 3.91 -26.34
N LYS A 174 8.26 5.10 -26.07
CA LYS A 174 9.50 5.57 -26.70
C LYS A 174 10.71 4.67 -26.45
N ILE A 175 10.74 3.97 -25.32
CA ILE A 175 11.86 3.11 -24.92
C ILE A 175 11.61 1.64 -25.32
N ASN A 176 10.50 1.35 -26.01
CA ASN A 176 10.13 0.01 -26.47
C ASN A 176 10.04 -1.01 -25.32
N PHE A 177 9.50 -0.63 -24.15
CA PHE A 177 9.20 -1.64 -23.14
C PHE A 177 8.18 -2.64 -23.69
N VAL A 178 8.54 -3.92 -23.65
CA VAL A 178 7.76 -5.00 -24.27
C VAL A 178 6.45 -5.26 -23.50
N ARG A 179 6.39 -4.92 -22.21
CA ARG A 179 5.23 -5.16 -21.35
C ARG A 179 4.98 -4.02 -20.37
N PHE A 180 3.73 -3.55 -20.37
CA PHE A 180 3.23 -2.48 -19.52
C PHE A 180 2.22 -3.02 -18.52
N TYR A 181 2.36 -2.68 -17.24
CA TYR A 181 1.40 -3.03 -16.20
C TYR A 181 0.93 -1.78 -15.45
N LEU A 182 -0.35 -1.47 -15.61
CA LEU A 182 -1.05 -0.50 -14.78
C LEU A 182 -1.63 -1.23 -13.56
N CYS A 183 -1.03 -1.00 -12.41
CA CYS A 183 -1.53 -1.51 -11.14
C CYS A 183 -2.50 -0.47 -10.58
N ILE A 184 -3.79 -0.70 -10.80
CA ILE A 184 -4.88 0.00 -10.11
C ILE A 184 -5.40 -0.93 -9.01
N ILE A 185 -5.83 -0.35 -7.89
CA ILE A 185 -6.34 -1.08 -6.73
C ILE A 185 -7.54 -1.94 -7.15
N ILE A 186 -7.29 -3.24 -7.30
CA ILE A 186 -8.28 -4.32 -7.30
C ILE A 186 -7.67 -5.43 -6.45
N CYS A 187 -7.70 -5.30 -5.13
CA CYS A 187 -7.55 -6.36 -4.11
C CYS A 187 -6.56 -7.54 -4.35
N MET A 188 -5.54 -7.41 -5.20
CA MET A 188 -4.79 -8.54 -5.74
C MET A 188 -3.29 -8.25 -5.67
N LEU A 189 -2.61 -8.98 -4.79
CA LEU A 189 -1.17 -9.07 -4.76
C LEU A 189 -0.68 -9.62 -6.11
N ILE A 190 0.01 -8.79 -6.90
CA ILE A 190 0.64 -9.24 -8.15
C ILE A 190 2.08 -9.61 -7.82
N ILE A 191 2.42 -10.89 -8.00
CA ILE A 191 3.80 -11.38 -7.93
C ILE A 191 4.31 -11.45 -9.36
N LEU A 192 5.29 -10.61 -9.69
CA LEU A 192 6.05 -10.74 -10.93
C LEU A 192 7.27 -11.62 -10.64
N LEU A 193 7.23 -12.84 -11.20
CA LEU A 193 8.34 -13.81 -11.15
C LEU A 193 9.44 -13.43 -12.14
#